data_AF-A0A2H0QD91-F1
#
_entry.id   AF-A0A2H0QD91-F1
#
_cell.length_a   1.000
_cell.length_b   1.000
_cell.length_c   1.000
_cell.angle_alpha   90.00
_cell.angle_beta   90.00
_cell.angle_gamma   90.00
#
_symmetry.space_group_name_H-M   'P 1'
#
loop_
_entity.id
_entity.type
_entity.pdbx_description
1 polymer ?
#
loop_
_entity_poly.entity_id
_entity_poly.type
_entity_poly.pdbx_seq_one_letter_code
_entity_poly.pdbx_strand_id
1 'polypeptide(L)'
;MKTLCSLPFTNLDFLPNGDVVTCCRAVGFEPLGNLKGESLDDIWNGKKLKIIREKMLRGEKLSQCEVCYQIEAAGGVSDRLTSLRNHPNAFKETAILQEIGLRISNQCNLSCRMCTPEFSTNWYKDKDLHHGSYVEPKKLMLAPDFKKFLKELEIHLPHITRIYFAGGEPLLTPEHYELLNFLIDHKRTDLSLFYNSNFTKLSYGQTHVFSLWNKFKKISLSLSLDAHGNKNDYIRHGSSYDSIIENLKEFQKNIKNGESSLFPTVQALNCLSLVELIDYFLKEKLVKPRDIHFNLLSDPTFLSLQSLPQSLKVKVEEQLRNYFQNNLFLNYPPEESLYVQREFKSIIHFMNSEDHSNLFPKFINYQRSLDMRWKTQFKDVFPELDPSLVEL
;
A
#
# COMPACT_ATOMS: atom_id res chain seq x y z
N MET A 1 16.27 10.83 21.31
CA MET A 1 16.27 10.01 20.08
C MET A 1 15.05 10.32 19.20
N LYS A 2 14.95 11.55 18.66
CA LYS A 2 13.76 11.96 17.87
C LYS A 2 13.80 11.57 16.39
N THR A 3 14.95 11.15 15.86
CA THR A 3 15.14 10.89 14.41
C THR A 3 15.58 9.47 14.07
N LEU A 4 15.94 8.66 15.08
CA LEU A 4 16.49 7.32 14.90
C LEU A 4 15.46 6.38 14.25
N CYS A 5 15.87 5.60 13.25
CA CYS A 5 15.04 4.64 12.52
C CYS A 5 15.83 3.37 12.27
N SER A 6 15.24 2.19 12.46
CA SER A 6 15.92 0.92 12.20
C SER A 6 15.98 0.58 10.70
N LEU A 7 15.06 1.12 9.89
CA LEU A 7 14.93 0.75 8.46
C LEU A 7 16.22 0.93 7.65
N PRO A 8 16.98 2.05 7.74
CA PRO A 8 18.24 2.14 6.99
C PRO A 8 19.32 1.11 7.38
N PHE A 9 19.15 0.44 8.52
CA PHE A 9 20.06 -0.59 9.03
C PHE A 9 19.59 -2.01 8.76
N THR A 10 18.31 -2.20 8.39
CA THR A 10 17.71 -3.53 8.24
C THR A 10 16.90 -3.74 6.97
N ASN A 11 16.55 -2.70 6.21
CA ASN A 11 15.58 -2.76 5.11
C ASN A 11 16.07 -2.10 3.81
N LEU A 12 15.64 -2.66 2.67
CA LEU A 12 15.66 -2.02 1.36
C LEU A 12 14.33 -2.23 0.64
N ASP A 13 13.84 -1.20 -0.05
CA ASP A 13 12.70 -1.26 -0.95
C ASP A 13 13.17 -1.11 -2.41
N PHE A 14 12.72 -2.00 -3.29
CA PHE A 14 13.08 -2.10 -4.70
C PHE A 14 11.90 -1.72 -5.58
N LEU A 15 12.07 -0.72 -6.43
CA LEU A 15 11.02 -0.17 -7.29
C LEU A 15 11.05 -0.78 -8.71
N PRO A 16 9.93 -0.74 -9.47
CA PRO A 16 9.88 -1.31 -10.81
C PRO A 16 10.85 -0.65 -11.80
N ASN A 17 11.23 0.60 -11.57
CA ASN A 17 12.21 1.31 -12.40
C ASN A 17 13.67 0.92 -12.09
N GLY A 18 13.90 0.06 -11.10
CA GLY A 18 15.19 -0.43 -10.62
C GLY A 18 15.80 0.38 -9.48
N ASP A 19 15.17 1.49 -9.10
CA ASP A 19 15.64 2.30 -7.98
C ASP A 19 15.49 1.54 -6.67
N VAL A 20 16.47 1.73 -5.79
CA VAL A 20 16.50 1.17 -4.44
C VAL A 20 16.44 2.28 -3.41
N VAL A 21 15.54 2.17 -2.44
CA VAL A 21 15.31 3.15 -1.38
C VAL A 21 15.30 2.50 0.00
N THR A 22 15.37 3.29 1.07
CA THR A 22 15.40 2.75 2.45
C THR A 22 14.05 2.20 2.91
N CYS A 23 12.94 2.80 2.46
CA CYS A 23 11.58 2.40 2.78
C CYS A 23 10.58 3.06 1.81
N CYS A 24 9.32 2.66 1.87
CA CYS A 24 8.24 3.21 1.03
C CYS A 24 8.06 4.74 1.13
N ARG A 25 8.44 5.36 2.24
CA ARG A 25 8.36 6.84 2.42
C ARG A 25 9.48 7.60 1.70
N ALA A 26 10.53 6.90 1.29
CA ALA A 26 11.64 7.49 0.54
C ALA A 26 11.44 7.43 -0.98
N VAL A 27 10.30 6.92 -1.46
CA VAL A 27 9.94 6.96 -2.89
C VAL A 27 9.76 8.41 -3.33
N GLY A 28 10.33 8.77 -4.49
CA GLY A 28 10.35 10.14 -5.01
C GLY A 28 11.52 10.99 -4.50
N PHE A 29 12.32 10.49 -3.56
CA PHE A 29 13.61 11.09 -3.18
C PHE A 29 14.76 10.47 -3.98
N GLU A 30 15.97 11.00 -3.80
CA GLU A 30 17.17 10.45 -4.43
C GLU A 30 17.36 8.97 -4.04
N PRO A 31 17.46 8.03 -5.02
CA PRO A 31 17.64 6.63 -4.73
C PRO A 31 19.05 6.33 -4.21
N LEU A 32 19.16 5.25 -3.43
CA LEU A 32 20.44 4.73 -2.92
C LEU A 32 21.33 4.19 -4.04
N GLY A 33 20.70 3.69 -5.10
CA GLY A 33 21.32 3.19 -6.32
C GLY A 33 20.26 2.57 -7.22
N ASN A 34 20.67 2.00 -8.34
CA ASN A 34 19.76 1.37 -9.30
C ASN A 34 20.26 -0.01 -9.77
N LEU A 35 19.44 -1.05 -9.61
CA LEU A 35 19.77 -2.45 -9.97
C LEU A 35 20.00 -2.69 -11.47
N LYS A 36 19.79 -1.69 -12.32
CA LYS A 36 20.14 -1.75 -13.75
C LYS A 36 21.62 -1.49 -14.02
N GLY A 37 22.33 -0.90 -13.07
CA GLY A 37 23.76 -0.56 -13.21
C GLY A 37 24.62 -0.98 -12.02
N GLU A 38 24.03 -1.22 -10.85
CA GLU A 38 24.72 -1.52 -9.59
C GLU A 38 24.25 -2.86 -9.03
N SER A 39 25.10 -3.57 -8.29
CA SER A 39 24.73 -4.80 -7.59
C SER A 39 23.99 -4.48 -6.28
N LEU A 40 23.19 -5.42 -5.78
CA LEU A 40 22.54 -5.30 -4.47
C LEU A 40 23.53 -4.98 -3.34
N ASP A 41 24.68 -5.66 -3.32
CA ASP A 41 25.68 -5.48 -2.27
C ASP A 41 26.36 -4.09 -2.34
N ASP A 42 26.67 -3.61 -3.56
CA ASP A 42 27.22 -2.27 -3.76
C ASP A 42 26.26 -1.19 -3.24
N ILE A 43 24.96 -1.36 -3.48
CA ILE A 43 23.94 -0.42 -3.01
C ILE A 43 23.82 -0.49 -1.47
N TRP A 44 23.77 -1.69 -0.88
CA TRP A 44 23.65 -1.87 0.57
C TRP A 44 24.85 -1.33 1.35
N ASN A 45 26.05 -1.48 0.78
CA ASN A 45 27.31 -1.01 1.34
C ASN A 45 27.73 0.37 0.80
N GLY A 46 26.86 0.99 -0.01
CA GLY A 46 27.12 2.22 -0.75
C GLY A 46 27.21 3.47 0.12
N LYS A 47 27.88 4.49 -0.42
CA LYS A 47 28.13 5.77 0.26
C LYS A 47 26.84 6.48 0.68
N LYS A 48 25.79 6.46 -0.17
CA LYS A 48 24.52 7.13 0.11
C LYS A 48 23.84 6.58 1.36
N LEU A 49 23.76 5.26 1.50
CA LEU A 49 23.14 4.62 2.66
C LEU A 49 23.98 4.81 3.93
N LYS A 50 25.32 4.76 3.82
CA LYS A 50 26.23 5.09 4.94
C LYS A 50 26.00 6.51 5.47
N ILE A 51 25.89 7.51 4.59
CA ILE A 51 25.60 8.90 4.99
C ILE A 51 24.25 8.99 5.72
N ILE A 52 23.20 8.30 5.24
CA ILE A 52 21.89 8.27 5.90
C ILE A 52 22.02 7.69 7.33
N ARG A 53 22.72 6.56 7.48
CA ARG A 53 22.95 5.91 8.78
C ARG A 53 23.71 6.84 9.73
N GLU A 54 24.80 7.47 9.29
CA GLU A 54 25.59 8.41 10.08
C GLU A 54 24.77 9.61 10.55
N LYS A 55 24.02 10.25 9.64
CA LYS A 55 23.14 11.38 9.98
C LYS A 55 22.11 11.01 11.03
N MET A 56 21.48 9.83 10.89
CA MET A 56 20.51 9.34 11.89
C MET A 56 21.15 9.07 13.25
N LEU A 57 22.36 8.49 13.28
CA LEU A 57 23.10 8.25 14.53
C LEU A 57 23.49 9.56 15.23
N ARG A 58 23.78 10.63 14.46
CA ARG A 58 24.02 11.98 14.99
C ARG A 58 22.74 12.74 15.39
N GLY A 59 21.57 12.14 15.20
CA GLY A 59 20.30 12.78 15.55
C GLY A 59 19.80 13.81 14.52
N GLU A 60 20.35 13.83 13.31
CA GLU A 60 19.93 14.74 12.24
C GLU A 60 18.61 14.30 11.63
N LYS A 61 17.77 15.28 11.23
CA LYS A 61 16.56 15.04 10.46
C LYS A 61 16.91 14.84 8.99
N LEU A 62 16.17 13.95 8.34
CA LEU A 62 16.27 13.68 6.91
C LEU A 62 14.96 14.07 6.23
N SER A 63 15.03 14.74 5.07
CA SER A 63 13.85 15.20 4.34
C SER A 63 12.94 14.05 3.93
N GLN A 64 13.52 12.91 3.54
CA GLN A 64 12.79 11.69 3.22
C GLN A 64 12.05 11.05 4.42
N CYS A 65 12.23 11.56 5.64
CA CYS A 65 11.56 11.08 6.85
C CYS A 65 10.49 12.05 7.36
N GLU A 66 10.22 13.16 6.65
CA GLU A 66 9.34 14.23 7.13
C GLU A 66 7.92 13.74 7.45
N VAL A 67 7.36 12.88 6.61
CA VAL A 67 6.04 12.26 6.85
C VAL A 67 5.98 11.54 8.20
N CYS A 68 7.05 10.80 8.55
CA CYS A 68 7.10 10.12 9.86
C CYS A 68 7.17 11.14 11.01
N TYR A 69 7.95 12.21 10.86
CA TYR A 69 8.05 13.24 11.90
C TYR A 69 6.73 13.99 12.11
N GLN A 70 5.97 14.24 11.05
CA GLN A 70 4.65 14.87 11.12
C GLN A 70 3.63 13.98 11.83
N ILE A 71 3.57 12.69 11.46
CA ILE A 71 2.69 11.70 12.11
C ILE A 71 2.99 11.66 13.62
N GLU A 72 4.27 11.63 14.00
CA GLU A 72 4.68 11.55 15.40
C GLU A 72 4.43 12.84 16.19
N ALA A 73 4.62 14.01 15.55
CA ALA A 73 4.32 15.30 16.16
C ALA A 73 2.82 15.45 16.47
N ALA A 74 1.95 14.82 15.66
CA ALA A 74 0.52 14.71 15.90
C ALA A 74 0.13 13.62 16.92
N GLY A 75 1.10 12.95 17.56
CA GLY A 75 0.87 11.87 18.53
C GLY A 75 0.59 10.49 17.90
N GLY A 76 0.78 10.35 16.59
CA GLY A 76 0.65 9.10 15.85
C GLY A 76 1.85 8.17 16.00
N VAL A 77 1.72 6.95 15.47
CA VAL A 77 2.80 5.96 15.39
C VAL A 77 3.21 5.81 13.93
N SER A 78 4.41 6.26 13.59
CA SER A 78 4.96 6.19 12.23
C SER A 78 5.63 4.85 11.92
N ASP A 79 5.95 4.62 10.65
CA ASP A 79 6.78 3.49 10.20
C ASP A 79 8.14 3.47 10.91
N ARG A 80 8.71 4.65 11.21
CA ARG A 80 9.94 4.79 11.99
C ARG A 80 9.79 4.20 13.39
N LEU A 81 8.78 4.62 14.16
CA LEU A 81 8.54 4.11 15.52
C LEU A 81 8.22 2.61 15.52
N THR A 82 7.47 2.14 14.53
CA THR A 82 7.20 0.71 14.34
C THR A 82 8.48 -0.08 14.08
N SER A 83 9.38 0.44 13.22
CA SER A 83 10.67 -0.20 12.95
C SER A 83 11.56 -0.31 14.19
N LEU A 84 11.56 0.71 15.06
CA LEU A 84 12.31 0.70 16.31
C LEU A 84 11.80 -0.37 17.28
N ARG A 85 10.48 -0.58 17.31
CA ARG A 85 9.87 -1.63 18.14
C ARG A 85 10.23 -3.02 17.61
N ASN A 86 10.23 -3.19 16.29
CA ASN A 86 10.54 -4.46 15.65
C ASN A 86 12.04 -4.80 15.72
N HIS A 87 12.90 -3.79 15.62
CA HIS A 87 14.35 -3.93 15.52
C HIS A 87 15.08 -2.95 16.45
N PRO A 88 14.91 -3.07 17.78
CA PRO A 88 15.49 -2.11 18.74
C PRO A 88 17.02 -2.10 18.75
N ASN A 89 17.64 -3.20 18.32
CA ASN A 89 19.09 -3.43 18.33
C ASN A 89 19.71 -3.37 16.92
N ALA A 90 19.08 -2.67 15.98
CA ALA A 90 19.53 -2.56 14.59
C ALA A 90 20.81 -1.72 14.39
N PHE A 91 21.17 -0.89 15.38
CA PHE A 91 22.22 0.14 15.29
C PHE A 91 23.62 -0.43 15.52
N LYS A 92 24.04 -1.34 14.64
CA LYS A 92 25.38 -1.93 14.66
C LYS A 92 26.31 -1.22 13.67
N GLU A 93 27.62 -1.31 13.91
CA GLU A 93 28.64 -0.79 13.00
C GLU A 93 28.52 -1.43 11.60
N THR A 94 28.32 -2.74 11.56
CA THR A 94 27.95 -3.47 10.34
C THR A 94 26.44 -3.69 10.30
N ALA A 95 25.77 -3.02 9.36
CA ALA A 95 24.34 -3.20 9.12
C ALA A 95 24.07 -4.55 8.44
N ILE A 96 22.99 -5.23 8.84
CA ILE A 96 22.59 -6.53 8.31
C ILE A 96 21.22 -6.38 7.67
N LEU A 97 21.14 -6.69 6.38
CA LEU A 97 19.88 -6.67 5.63
C LEU A 97 18.98 -7.81 6.14
N GLN A 98 17.80 -7.46 6.66
CA GLN A 98 16.85 -8.39 7.29
C GLN A 98 15.48 -8.37 6.63
N GLU A 99 15.13 -7.27 5.97
CA GLU A 99 13.83 -7.07 5.34
C GLU A 99 14.03 -6.51 3.92
N ILE A 100 13.23 -7.00 2.97
CA ILE A 100 13.21 -6.47 1.61
C ILE A 100 11.78 -6.23 1.13
N GLY A 101 11.52 -5.05 0.59
CA GLY A 101 10.28 -4.69 -0.08
C GLY A 101 10.42 -4.78 -1.60
N LEU A 102 9.71 -5.68 -2.25
CA LEU A 102 9.81 -5.92 -3.68
C LEU A 102 8.60 -5.36 -4.42
N ARG A 103 8.88 -4.52 -5.42
CA ARG A 103 7.93 -4.09 -6.45
C ARG A 103 8.50 -4.55 -7.78
N ILE A 104 8.33 -5.85 -8.03
CA ILE A 104 9.03 -6.60 -9.08
C ILE A 104 8.85 -5.98 -10.45
N SER A 105 7.61 -5.65 -10.80
CA SER A 105 7.27 -4.98 -12.05
C SER A 105 6.07 -4.07 -11.85
N ASN A 106 5.74 -3.31 -12.88
CA ASN A 106 4.48 -2.56 -12.95
C ASN A 106 3.32 -3.38 -13.53
N GLN A 107 3.51 -4.68 -13.80
CA GLN A 107 2.46 -5.52 -14.39
C GLN A 107 1.28 -5.64 -13.41
N CYS A 108 0.11 -5.17 -13.81
CA CYS A 108 -1.12 -5.25 -13.04
C CYS A 108 -2.31 -5.41 -13.99
N ASN A 109 -3.41 -5.97 -13.49
CA ASN A 109 -4.64 -6.19 -14.25
C ASN A 109 -5.71 -5.10 -14.03
N LEU A 110 -5.45 -4.10 -13.18
CA LEU A 110 -6.43 -3.07 -12.79
C LEU A 110 -5.98 -1.67 -13.18
N SER A 111 -6.91 -0.81 -13.59
CA SER A 111 -6.68 0.63 -13.82
C SER A 111 -7.27 1.45 -12.67
N CYS A 112 -6.79 1.25 -11.44
CA CYS A 112 -7.35 1.94 -10.28
C CYS A 112 -7.20 3.45 -10.43
N ARG A 113 -8.27 4.21 -10.16
CA ARG A 113 -8.39 5.67 -10.43
C ARG A 113 -7.28 6.52 -9.78
N MET A 114 -6.77 6.09 -8.62
CA MET A 114 -5.67 6.76 -7.92
C MET A 114 -4.27 6.27 -8.32
N CYS A 115 -4.17 5.11 -8.98
CA CYS A 115 -2.89 4.46 -9.25
C CYS A 115 -2.18 5.12 -10.44
N THR A 116 -0.86 4.95 -10.51
CA THR A 116 -0.02 5.48 -11.59
C THR A 116 0.50 4.37 -12.49
N PRO A 117 0.91 4.66 -13.74
CA PRO A 117 1.37 3.62 -14.66
C PRO A 117 2.74 3.03 -14.28
N GLU A 118 3.47 3.63 -13.35
CA GLU A 118 4.62 3.01 -12.67
C GLU A 118 4.23 1.76 -11.86
N PHE A 119 2.95 1.60 -11.53
CA PHE A 119 2.42 0.47 -10.75
C PHE A 119 1.23 -0.22 -11.39
N SER A 120 0.82 0.18 -12.60
CA SER A 120 -0.12 -0.62 -13.39
C SER A 120 0.04 -0.42 -14.90
N THR A 121 0.47 -1.48 -15.57
CA THR A 121 0.48 -1.55 -17.03
C THR A 121 -0.92 -1.48 -17.65
N ASN A 122 -1.99 -1.76 -16.88
CA ASN A 122 -3.35 -1.72 -17.42
C ASN A 122 -3.78 -0.29 -17.78
N TRP A 123 -3.20 0.72 -17.11
CA TRP A 123 -3.41 2.14 -17.45
C TRP A 123 -2.92 2.51 -18.86
N TYR A 124 -2.03 1.74 -19.49
CA TYR A 124 -1.53 2.03 -20.84
C TYR A 124 -2.59 1.93 -21.94
N LYS A 125 -3.72 1.29 -21.66
CA LYS A 125 -4.89 1.28 -22.55
C LYS A 125 -5.57 2.66 -22.63
N ASP A 126 -5.42 3.46 -21.57
CA ASP A 126 -6.03 4.79 -21.38
C ASP A 126 -4.96 5.86 -21.14
N LYS A 127 -3.82 5.69 -21.80
CA LYS A 127 -2.61 6.51 -21.64
C LYS A 127 -2.82 8.00 -21.88
N ASP A 128 -3.90 8.39 -22.55
CA ASP A 128 -4.28 9.76 -22.88
C ASP A 128 -5.13 10.44 -21.79
N LEU A 129 -5.56 9.70 -20.77
CA LEU A 129 -6.49 10.17 -19.73
C LEU A 129 -5.92 10.10 -18.31
N HIS A 130 -4.76 9.48 -18.10
CA HIS A 130 -4.20 9.25 -16.76
C HIS A 130 -3.93 10.56 -16.02
N HIS A 131 -4.69 10.82 -14.95
CA HIS A 131 -4.67 12.05 -14.15
C HIS A 131 -4.68 13.37 -14.96
N GLY A 132 -5.22 13.34 -16.19
CA GLY A 132 -5.24 14.48 -17.12
C GLY A 132 -3.96 14.71 -17.90
N SER A 133 -3.08 13.71 -18.02
CA SER A 133 -1.81 13.76 -18.74
C SER A 133 -1.59 12.53 -19.62
N TYR A 134 -0.79 12.70 -20.68
CA TYR A 134 -0.32 11.56 -21.48
C TYR A 134 0.78 10.80 -20.73
N VAL A 135 0.72 9.48 -20.75
CA VAL A 135 1.78 8.62 -20.20
C VAL A 135 2.31 7.67 -21.25
N GLU A 136 3.63 7.60 -21.40
CA GLU A 136 4.24 6.66 -22.33
C GLU A 136 4.18 5.22 -21.78
N PRO A 137 3.63 4.25 -22.54
CA PRO A 137 3.65 2.85 -22.13
C PRO A 137 5.06 2.32 -21.97
N LYS A 138 5.39 1.84 -20.76
CA LYS A 138 6.72 1.32 -20.44
C LYS A 138 6.64 0.11 -19.52
N LYS A 139 7.13 -1.05 -19.98
CA LYS A 139 7.29 -2.19 -19.08
C LYS A 139 8.45 -1.88 -18.12
N LEU A 140 8.17 -1.97 -16.83
CA LEU A 140 9.14 -1.76 -15.76
C LEU A 140 9.41 -3.08 -15.04
N MET A 141 10.66 -3.30 -14.68
CA MET A 141 11.14 -4.48 -13.95
C MET A 141 12.28 -4.02 -13.05
N LEU A 142 12.26 -4.43 -11.76
CA LEU A 142 13.25 -3.98 -10.78
C LEU A 142 14.68 -4.32 -11.21
N ALA A 143 14.89 -5.45 -11.89
CA ALA A 143 16.17 -5.85 -12.43
C ALA A 143 16.01 -6.30 -13.89
N PRO A 144 16.93 -5.94 -14.79
CA PRO A 144 16.94 -6.44 -16.16
C PRO A 144 17.12 -7.97 -16.21
N ASP A 145 17.95 -8.51 -15.32
CA ASP A 145 18.19 -9.94 -15.14
C ASP A 145 17.75 -10.34 -13.73
N PHE A 146 16.53 -10.87 -13.64
CA PHE A 146 15.96 -11.29 -12.36
C PHE A 146 16.72 -12.48 -11.74
N LYS A 147 17.31 -13.35 -12.57
CA LYS A 147 18.13 -14.48 -12.06
C LYS A 147 19.43 -14.00 -11.45
N LYS A 148 20.06 -12.99 -12.06
CA LYS A 148 21.21 -12.30 -11.46
C LYS A 148 20.82 -11.70 -10.10
N PHE A 149 19.68 -11.01 -10.02
CA PHE A 149 19.17 -10.47 -8.76
C PHE A 149 18.97 -11.57 -7.70
N LEU A 150 18.40 -12.72 -8.04
CA LEU A 150 18.24 -13.84 -7.09
C LEU A 150 19.59 -14.35 -6.56
N LYS A 151 20.62 -14.45 -7.42
CA LYS A 151 21.97 -14.82 -7.00
C LYS A 151 22.61 -13.79 -6.07
N GLU A 152 22.40 -12.50 -6.33
CA GLU A 152 22.86 -11.44 -5.44
C GLU A 152 22.12 -11.49 -4.09
N LEU A 153 20.81 -11.76 -4.11
CA LEU A 153 20.00 -11.93 -2.91
C LEU A 153 20.44 -13.14 -2.08
N GLU A 154 20.93 -14.21 -2.71
CA GLU A 154 21.41 -15.44 -2.05
C GLU A 154 22.41 -15.16 -0.92
N ILE A 155 23.31 -14.21 -1.15
CA ILE A 155 24.36 -13.78 -0.20
C ILE A 155 23.73 -13.24 1.09
N HIS A 156 22.62 -12.50 0.96
CA HIS A 156 21.94 -11.89 2.09
C HIS A 156 20.88 -12.80 2.71
N LEU A 157 20.43 -13.84 1.98
CA LEU A 157 19.34 -14.72 2.42
C LEU A 157 19.50 -15.10 3.89
N PRO A 158 20.62 -15.67 4.39
CA PRO A 158 20.73 -16.16 5.77
C PRO A 158 20.27 -15.19 6.87
N HIS A 159 20.22 -13.88 6.60
CA HIS A 159 19.79 -12.86 7.53
C HIS A 159 18.40 -12.26 7.24
N ILE A 160 17.85 -12.47 6.05
CA ILE A 160 16.49 -12.05 5.72
C ILE A 160 15.51 -12.80 6.63
N THR A 161 14.54 -12.07 7.18
CA THR A 161 13.45 -12.59 8.02
C THR A 161 12.07 -12.24 7.45
N ARG A 162 11.99 -11.18 6.63
CA ARG A 162 10.73 -10.73 6.00
C ARG A 162 10.93 -10.31 4.55
N ILE A 163 9.95 -10.65 3.73
CA ILE A 163 9.84 -10.17 2.35
C ILE A 163 8.45 -9.56 2.16
N TYR A 164 8.41 -8.32 1.70
CA TYR A 164 7.17 -7.58 1.46
C TYR A 164 6.95 -7.38 -0.04
N PHE A 165 5.84 -7.89 -0.56
CA PHE A 165 5.45 -7.80 -1.96
C PHE A 165 4.40 -6.72 -2.16
N ALA A 166 4.64 -5.82 -3.13
CA ALA A 166 3.70 -4.81 -3.60
C ALA A 166 4.06 -4.41 -5.05
N GLY A 167 3.61 -3.24 -5.51
CA GLY A 167 3.96 -2.69 -6.81
C GLY A 167 2.81 -2.82 -7.80
N GLY A 168 3.05 -3.50 -8.93
CA GLY A 168 1.98 -4.04 -9.77
C GLY A 168 1.08 -5.02 -9.00
N GLU A 169 0.70 -6.12 -9.63
CA GLU A 169 0.06 -7.24 -8.93
C GLU A 169 1.07 -8.38 -8.82
N PRO A 170 1.68 -8.61 -7.64
CA PRO A 170 2.69 -9.67 -7.46
C PRO A 170 2.22 -11.03 -7.99
N LEU A 171 0.95 -11.37 -7.78
CA LEU A 171 0.36 -12.65 -8.16
C LEU A 171 0.22 -12.85 -9.69
N LEU A 172 0.56 -11.84 -10.50
CA LEU A 172 0.54 -11.87 -11.97
C LEU A 172 1.93 -11.83 -12.61
N THR A 173 2.99 -11.94 -11.81
CA THR A 173 4.36 -11.85 -12.33
C THR A 173 5.07 -13.20 -12.22
N PRO A 174 5.66 -13.77 -13.29
CA PRO A 174 6.38 -15.03 -13.21
C PRO A 174 7.56 -14.97 -12.22
N GLU A 175 8.22 -13.82 -12.14
CA GLU A 175 9.37 -13.56 -11.26
C GLU A 175 9.00 -13.69 -9.78
N HIS A 176 7.76 -13.37 -9.39
CA HIS A 176 7.27 -13.62 -8.04
C HIS A 176 7.28 -15.12 -7.70
N TYR A 177 6.78 -15.97 -8.60
CA TYR A 177 6.78 -17.42 -8.42
C TYR A 177 8.18 -18.01 -8.51
N GLU A 178 9.05 -17.45 -9.35
CA GLU A 178 10.47 -17.82 -9.42
C GLU A 178 11.17 -17.56 -8.07
N LEU A 179 10.95 -16.39 -7.46
CA LEU A 179 11.47 -16.09 -6.13
C LEU A 179 10.90 -17.02 -5.06
N LEU A 180 9.59 -17.30 -5.05
CA LEU A 180 9.01 -18.22 -4.07
C LEU A 180 9.64 -19.61 -4.15
N ASN A 181 9.83 -20.16 -5.35
CA ASN A 181 10.50 -21.45 -5.54
C ASN A 181 11.98 -21.38 -5.13
N PHE A 182 12.69 -20.31 -5.51
CA PHE A 182 14.06 -20.06 -5.08
C PHE A 182 14.19 -20.11 -3.55
N LEU A 183 13.30 -19.44 -2.81
CA LEU A 183 13.30 -19.48 -1.34
C LEU A 183 13.05 -20.88 -0.78
N ILE A 184 12.14 -21.65 -1.39
CA ILE A 184 11.84 -23.03 -0.99
C ILE A 184 13.07 -23.93 -1.21
N ASP A 185 13.74 -23.80 -2.34
CA ASP A 185 14.94 -24.59 -2.68
C ASP A 185 16.10 -24.31 -1.74
N HIS A 186 16.22 -23.07 -1.27
CA HIS A 186 17.21 -22.64 -0.27
C HIS A 186 16.77 -22.93 1.18
N LYS A 187 15.67 -23.66 1.38
CA LYS A 187 15.10 -23.99 2.69
C LYS A 187 14.79 -22.75 3.55
N ARG A 188 14.46 -21.63 2.90
CA ARG A 188 14.10 -20.35 3.53
C ARG A 188 12.60 -20.14 3.67
N THR A 189 11.92 -21.21 4.08
CA THR A 189 10.50 -21.18 4.42
C THR A 189 10.24 -20.65 5.82
N ASP A 190 11.28 -20.40 6.63
CA ASP A 190 11.18 -19.73 7.94
C ASP A 190 10.81 -18.24 7.86
N LEU A 191 10.82 -17.66 6.66
CA LEU A 191 10.50 -16.27 6.39
C LEU A 191 9.01 -15.95 6.57
N SER A 192 8.72 -14.71 6.95
CA SER A 192 7.36 -14.15 6.88
C SER A 192 7.18 -13.35 5.60
N LEU A 193 6.14 -13.69 4.82
CA LEU A 193 5.82 -13.01 3.57
C LEU A 193 4.65 -12.06 3.79
N PHE A 194 4.81 -10.80 3.38
CA PHE A 194 3.79 -9.76 3.46
C PHE A 194 3.36 -9.37 2.06
N TYR A 195 2.07 -9.15 1.84
CA TYR A 195 1.50 -8.83 0.53
C TYR A 195 0.57 -7.63 0.63
N ASN A 196 0.78 -6.63 -0.23
CA ASN A 196 -0.31 -5.76 -0.68
C ASN A 196 -0.75 -6.24 -2.06
N SER A 197 -1.98 -6.71 -2.16
CA SER A 197 -2.52 -7.30 -3.40
C SER A 197 -3.95 -6.85 -3.61
N ASN A 198 -4.33 -6.66 -4.89
CA ASN A 198 -5.73 -6.50 -5.27
C ASN A 198 -6.53 -7.81 -5.16
N PHE A 199 -5.82 -8.93 -5.06
CA PHE A 199 -6.33 -10.27 -4.79
C PHE A 199 -7.42 -10.77 -5.74
N THR A 200 -7.46 -10.24 -6.96
CA THR A 200 -8.40 -10.64 -8.00
C THR A 200 -8.07 -11.99 -8.65
N LYS A 201 -6.83 -12.47 -8.50
CA LYS A 201 -6.33 -13.72 -9.09
C LYS A 201 -5.41 -14.44 -8.12
N LEU A 202 -5.54 -15.77 -8.05
CA LEU A 202 -4.76 -16.63 -7.16
C LEU A 202 -3.73 -17.52 -7.87
N SER A 203 -3.70 -17.46 -9.20
CA SER A 203 -2.87 -18.36 -10.01
C SER A 203 -2.12 -17.62 -11.11
N TYR A 204 -0.93 -18.11 -11.41
CA TYR A 204 -0.14 -17.75 -12.59
C TYR A 204 0.22 -19.01 -13.37
N GLY A 205 -0.19 -19.06 -14.64
CA GLY A 205 -0.13 -20.29 -15.43
C GLY A 205 -0.90 -21.41 -14.73
N GLN A 206 -0.23 -22.52 -14.46
CA GLN A 206 -0.81 -23.67 -13.76
C GLN A 206 -0.58 -23.65 -12.25
N THR A 207 0.17 -22.65 -11.74
CA THR A 207 0.55 -22.61 -10.33
C THR A 207 -0.43 -21.78 -9.52
N HIS A 208 -1.11 -22.41 -8.58
CA HIS A 208 -1.93 -21.73 -7.57
C HIS A 208 -1.05 -21.27 -6.41
N VAL A 209 -1.09 -19.99 -6.04
CA VAL A 209 -0.17 -19.40 -5.05
C VAL A 209 -0.24 -20.07 -3.68
N PHE A 210 -1.42 -20.55 -3.27
CA PHE A 210 -1.60 -21.27 -2.00
C PHE A 210 -0.76 -22.54 -1.87
N SER A 211 -0.41 -23.20 -2.98
CA SER A 211 0.47 -24.38 -2.97
C SER A 211 1.90 -24.03 -2.53
N LEU A 212 2.32 -22.78 -2.72
CA LEU A 212 3.61 -22.24 -2.29
C LEU A 212 3.50 -21.62 -0.90
N TRP A 213 2.49 -20.78 -0.68
CA TRP A 213 2.27 -20.04 0.58
C TRP A 213 2.15 -20.94 1.82
N ASN A 214 1.53 -22.12 1.70
CA ASN A 214 1.42 -23.08 2.80
C ASN A 214 2.77 -23.66 3.27
N LYS A 215 3.86 -23.45 2.50
CA LYS A 215 5.20 -23.89 2.89
C LYS A 215 5.91 -22.90 3.81
N PHE A 216 5.52 -21.62 3.81
CA PHE A 216 6.21 -20.56 4.55
C PHE A 216 5.75 -20.48 6.00
N LYS A 217 6.52 -19.81 6.87
CA LYS A 217 6.20 -19.65 8.29
C LYS A 217 4.94 -18.83 8.50
N LYS A 218 4.79 -17.75 7.73
CA LYS A 218 3.69 -16.80 7.90
C LYS A 218 3.40 -16.09 6.59
N ILE A 219 2.11 -15.94 6.29
CA ILE A 219 1.60 -15.10 5.21
C ILE A 219 0.74 -13.99 5.81
N SER A 220 1.09 -12.74 5.57
CA SER A 220 0.28 -11.58 5.92
C SER A 220 -0.24 -10.93 4.64
N LEU A 221 -1.55 -11.00 4.42
CA LEU A 221 -2.21 -10.44 3.25
C LEU A 221 -2.95 -9.15 3.63
N SER A 222 -2.48 -8.00 3.14
CA SER A 222 -3.20 -6.74 3.20
C SER A 222 -3.97 -6.52 1.90
N LEU A 223 -5.29 -6.62 2.01
CA LEU A 223 -6.21 -6.55 0.89
C LEU A 223 -6.39 -5.11 0.42
N SER A 224 -6.00 -4.84 -0.82
CA SER A 224 -6.19 -3.53 -1.45
C SER A 224 -7.61 -3.44 -2.02
N LEU A 225 -8.55 -3.01 -1.17
CA LEU A 225 -9.98 -2.93 -1.45
C LEU A 225 -10.53 -1.63 -0.85
N ASP A 226 -11.16 -0.79 -1.67
CA ASP A 226 -11.39 0.62 -1.28
C ASP A 226 -12.84 0.95 -0.94
N ALA A 227 -13.81 0.11 -1.33
CA ALA A 227 -15.22 0.31 -0.99
C ALA A 227 -15.98 -1.02 -0.98
N HIS A 228 -17.23 -1.01 -0.54
CA HIS A 228 -18.10 -2.18 -0.60
C HIS A 228 -18.76 -2.31 -1.99
N GLY A 229 -18.88 -3.53 -2.51
CA GLY A 229 -19.63 -3.84 -3.73
C GLY A 229 -19.13 -3.10 -4.98
N ASN A 230 -20.07 -2.65 -5.82
CA ASN A 230 -19.79 -2.00 -7.10
C ASN A 230 -18.98 -0.69 -6.96
N LYS A 231 -19.01 -0.02 -5.80
CA LYS A 231 -18.15 1.14 -5.52
C LYS A 231 -16.66 0.78 -5.62
N ASN A 232 -16.27 -0.43 -5.20
CA ASN A 232 -14.89 -0.89 -5.36
C ASN A 232 -14.53 -1.05 -6.83
N ASP A 233 -15.39 -1.71 -7.61
CA ASP A 233 -15.11 -2.01 -9.01
C ASP A 233 -15.09 -0.74 -9.88
N TYR A 234 -15.82 0.28 -9.47
CA TYR A 234 -15.71 1.62 -10.04
C TYR A 234 -14.35 2.28 -9.73
N ILE A 235 -13.90 2.23 -8.48
CA ILE A 235 -12.62 2.81 -8.05
C ILE A 235 -11.44 2.05 -8.66
N ARG A 236 -11.50 0.72 -8.64
CA ARG A 236 -10.48 -0.24 -9.05
C ARG A 236 -10.86 -0.88 -10.38
N HIS A 237 -10.98 -0.05 -11.42
CA HIS A 237 -11.48 -0.48 -12.73
C HIS A 237 -10.81 -1.77 -13.23
N GLY A 238 -11.63 -2.77 -13.57
CA GLY A 238 -11.21 -4.12 -13.95
C GLY A 238 -11.25 -5.15 -12.81
N SER A 239 -11.61 -4.75 -11.59
CA SER A 239 -11.82 -5.69 -10.48
C SER A 239 -13.23 -6.30 -10.50
N SER A 240 -13.40 -7.34 -9.69
CA SER A 240 -14.69 -7.95 -9.35
C SER A 240 -14.72 -8.10 -7.84
N TYR A 241 -15.53 -7.29 -7.15
CA TYR A 241 -15.64 -7.30 -5.70
C TYR A 241 -15.99 -8.70 -5.19
N ASP A 242 -16.97 -9.36 -5.82
CA ASP A 242 -17.44 -10.68 -5.42
C ASP A 242 -16.32 -11.72 -5.53
N SER A 243 -15.55 -11.70 -6.62
CA SER A 243 -14.41 -12.61 -6.80
C SER A 243 -13.31 -12.35 -5.76
N ILE A 244 -13.09 -11.10 -5.34
CA ILE A 244 -12.13 -10.79 -4.27
C ILE A 244 -12.62 -11.38 -2.93
N ILE A 245 -13.91 -11.26 -2.61
CA ILE A 245 -14.49 -11.82 -1.38
C ILE A 245 -14.43 -13.35 -1.39
N GLU A 246 -14.73 -13.98 -2.52
CA GLU A 246 -14.57 -15.43 -2.71
C GLU A 246 -13.13 -15.87 -2.47
N ASN A 247 -12.17 -15.21 -3.13
CA ASN A 247 -10.75 -15.48 -2.95
C ASN A 247 -10.31 -15.30 -1.49
N LEU A 248 -10.78 -14.26 -0.79
CA LEU A 248 -10.48 -14.03 0.62
C LEU A 248 -11.02 -15.16 1.51
N LYS A 249 -12.25 -15.62 1.26
CA LYS A 249 -12.85 -16.77 1.97
C LYS A 249 -12.05 -18.05 1.70
N GLU A 250 -11.59 -18.26 0.47
CA GLU A 250 -10.70 -19.37 0.13
C GLU A 250 -9.34 -19.28 0.85
N PHE A 251 -8.76 -18.08 0.94
CA PHE A 251 -7.52 -17.84 1.70
C PHE A 251 -7.69 -18.23 3.16
N GLN A 252 -8.73 -17.72 3.83
CA GLN A 252 -9.00 -17.99 5.24
C GLN A 252 -9.27 -19.47 5.51
N LYS A 253 -9.88 -20.16 4.54
CA LYS A 253 -10.13 -21.61 4.62
C LYS A 253 -8.83 -22.41 4.46
N ASN A 254 -7.98 -22.07 3.49
CA ASN A 254 -6.90 -22.93 3.01
C ASN A 254 -5.49 -22.55 3.47
N ILE A 255 -5.25 -21.32 3.95
CA ILE A 255 -3.94 -20.85 4.42
C ILE A 255 -3.94 -20.78 5.95
N LYS A 256 -3.42 -21.83 6.60
CA LYS A 256 -3.45 -21.95 8.07
C LYS A 256 -2.45 -21.06 8.81
N ASN A 257 -1.38 -20.70 8.12
CA ASN A 257 -0.34 -19.75 8.54
C ASN A 257 -0.64 -18.31 8.07
N GLY A 258 -1.88 -18.04 7.67
CA GLY A 258 -2.31 -16.80 7.04
C GLY A 258 -3.03 -15.87 7.99
N GLU A 259 -2.74 -14.58 7.88
CA GLU A 259 -3.58 -13.50 8.42
C GLU A 259 -3.94 -12.54 7.28
N SER A 260 -5.15 -11.99 7.33
CA SER A 260 -5.63 -11.01 6.36
C SER A 260 -6.00 -9.71 7.06
N SER A 261 -5.63 -8.58 6.48
CA SER A 261 -6.04 -7.24 6.89
C SER A 261 -6.71 -6.50 5.74
N LEU A 262 -7.56 -5.54 6.07
CA LEU A 262 -8.22 -4.65 5.12
C LEU A 262 -7.39 -3.37 4.99
N PHE A 263 -7.02 -2.99 3.76
CA PHE A 263 -6.09 -1.88 3.49
C PHE A 263 -6.60 -0.91 2.41
N PRO A 264 -7.73 -0.20 2.64
CA PRO A 264 -8.25 0.80 1.72
C PRO A 264 -7.31 2.00 1.58
N THR A 265 -7.20 2.50 0.36
CA THR A 265 -6.71 3.86 0.12
C THR A 265 -7.88 4.83 0.25
N VAL A 266 -7.92 5.58 1.35
CA VAL A 266 -8.95 6.57 1.63
C VAL A 266 -8.72 7.80 0.77
N GLN A 267 -9.75 8.17 0.02
CA GLN A 267 -9.75 9.21 -1.00
C GLN A 267 -11.14 9.85 -1.10
N ALA A 268 -11.28 10.88 -1.93
CA ALA A 268 -12.56 11.57 -2.13
C ALA A 268 -13.69 10.60 -2.55
N LEU A 269 -13.41 9.57 -3.35
CA LEU A 269 -14.43 8.60 -3.81
C LEU A 269 -15.04 7.74 -2.69
N ASN A 270 -14.25 7.25 -1.74
CA ASN A 270 -14.73 6.23 -0.78
C ASN A 270 -14.96 6.76 0.64
N CYS A 271 -14.65 8.03 0.91
CA CYS A 271 -14.69 8.58 2.26
C CYS A 271 -16.07 8.51 2.94
N LEU A 272 -17.14 8.79 2.18
CA LEU A 272 -18.53 8.74 2.64
C LEU A 272 -19.11 7.31 2.67
N SER A 273 -18.43 6.34 2.07
CA SER A 273 -18.80 4.92 2.08
C SER A 273 -17.81 4.06 2.88
N LEU A 274 -16.86 4.67 3.58
CA LEU A 274 -15.79 3.93 4.26
C LEU A 274 -16.35 3.07 5.40
N VAL A 275 -17.31 3.60 6.15
CA VAL A 275 -17.99 2.88 7.23
C VAL A 275 -18.76 1.68 6.71
N GLU A 276 -19.38 1.78 5.54
CA GLU A 276 -20.11 0.66 4.91
C GLU A 276 -19.16 -0.54 4.66
N LEU A 277 -17.97 -0.26 4.10
CA LEU A 277 -16.95 -1.27 3.88
C LEU A 277 -16.49 -1.91 5.20
N ILE A 278 -16.14 -1.08 6.20
CA ILE A 278 -15.67 -1.55 7.50
C ILE A 278 -16.74 -2.41 8.17
N ASP A 279 -17.98 -1.94 8.20
CA ASP A 279 -19.08 -2.62 8.86
C ASP A 279 -19.39 -3.97 8.22
N TYR A 280 -19.37 -4.06 6.89
CA TYR A 280 -19.51 -5.33 6.17
C TYR A 280 -18.40 -6.31 6.57
N PHE A 281 -17.14 -5.88 6.52
CA PHE A 281 -15.98 -6.74 6.81
C PHE A 281 -15.98 -7.25 8.25
N LEU A 282 -16.42 -6.44 9.21
CA LEU A 282 -16.52 -6.85 10.60
C LEU A 282 -17.72 -7.79 10.85
N LYS A 283 -18.89 -7.49 10.28
CA LYS A 283 -20.10 -8.33 10.42
C LYS A 283 -19.91 -9.71 9.82
N GLU A 284 -19.29 -9.78 8.65
CA GLU A 284 -18.96 -11.03 7.97
C GLU A 284 -17.74 -11.74 8.59
N LYS A 285 -17.14 -11.16 9.65
CA LYS A 285 -15.96 -11.69 10.36
C LYS A 285 -14.78 -11.96 9.42
N LEU A 286 -14.66 -11.17 8.37
CA LEU A 286 -13.56 -11.26 7.41
C LEU A 286 -12.26 -10.68 7.99
N VAL A 287 -12.38 -9.74 8.93
CA VAL A 287 -11.25 -9.14 9.68
C VAL A 287 -11.72 -8.76 11.08
N LYS A 288 -10.77 -8.49 12.00
CA LYS A 288 -11.05 -7.83 13.27
C LYS A 288 -10.78 -6.33 13.15
N PRO A 289 -11.30 -5.47 14.06
CA PRO A 289 -11.05 -4.04 14.01
C PRO A 289 -9.56 -3.67 13.97
N ARG A 290 -8.70 -4.41 14.69
CA ARG A 290 -7.24 -4.20 14.68
C ARG A 290 -6.56 -4.54 13.35
N ASP A 291 -7.22 -5.30 12.48
CA ASP A 291 -6.72 -5.72 11.17
C ASP A 291 -7.23 -4.77 10.06
N ILE A 292 -7.72 -3.58 10.42
CA ILE A 292 -8.12 -2.54 9.48
C ILE A 292 -7.07 -1.43 9.53
N HIS A 293 -6.42 -1.18 8.40
CA HIS A 293 -5.44 -0.10 8.29
C HIS A 293 -5.78 0.76 7.08
N PHE A 294 -5.38 2.02 7.11
CA PHE A 294 -5.74 2.97 6.07
C PHE A 294 -4.49 3.56 5.43
N ASN A 295 -4.51 3.65 4.10
CA ASN A 295 -3.60 4.50 3.37
C ASN A 295 -4.32 5.79 3.00
N LEU A 296 -3.72 6.95 3.25
CA LEU A 296 -4.32 8.24 2.90
C LEU A 296 -3.77 8.69 1.55
N LEU A 297 -4.66 8.96 0.58
CA LEU A 297 -4.24 9.42 -0.73
C LEU A 297 -3.79 10.89 -0.65
N SER A 298 -2.50 11.16 -0.87
CA SER A 298 -1.94 12.52 -0.92
C SER A 298 -1.75 13.03 -2.35
N ASP A 299 -1.44 12.14 -3.28
CA ASP A 299 -1.20 12.46 -4.69
C ASP A 299 -1.94 11.46 -5.59
N PRO A 300 -2.65 11.92 -6.64
CA PRO A 300 -2.85 13.33 -7.01
C PRO A 300 -3.83 14.05 -6.07
N THR A 301 -3.50 15.28 -5.67
CA THR A 301 -4.25 16.04 -4.65
C THR A 301 -5.73 16.21 -4.97
N PHE A 302 -6.12 16.29 -6.25
CA PHE A 302 -7.53 16.40 -6.62
C PHE A 302 -8.35 15.15 -6.28
N LEU A 303 -7.73 13.97 -6.16
CA LEU A 303 -8.40 12.73 -5.69
C LEU A 303 -8.37 12.59 -4.15
N SER A 304 -7.57 13.39 -3.44
CA SER A 304 -7.45 13.35 -1.97
C SER A 304 -8.74 13.76 -1.28
N LEU A 305 -8.93 13.30 -0.04
CA LEU A 305 -9.96 13.79 0.89
C LEU A 305 -9.91 15.32 1.07
N GLN A 306 -8.72 15.92 0.93
CA GLN A 306 -8.52 17.36 1.10
C GLN A 306 -9.18 18.18 -0.02
N SER A 307 -9.53 17.55 -1.15
CA SER A 307 -10.25 18.21 -2.25
C SER A 307 -11.76 18.30 -2.03
N LEU A 308 -12.30 17.72 -0.96
CA LEU A 308 -13.73 17.78 -0.65
C LEU A 308 -14.14 19.20 -0.20
N PRO A 309 -15.32 19.69 -0.63
CA PRO A 309 -15.95 20.86 -0.04
C PRO A 309 -16.24 20.67 1.46
N GLN A 310 -16.28 21.77 2.20
CA GLN A 310 -16.43 21.74 3.66
C GLN A 310 -17.70 21.00 4.10
N SER A 311 -18.80 21.16 3.37
CA SER A 311 -20.07 20.48 3.64
C SER A 311 -19.96 18.95 3.60
N LEU A 312 -19.11 18.40 2.72
CA LEU A 312 -18.83 16.97 2.66
C LEU A 312 -17.84 16.51 3.73
N LYS A 313 -16.82 17.34 4.04
CA LYS A 313 -15.86 17.05 5.13
C LYS A 313 -16.57 16.87 6.47
N VAL A 314 -17.56 17.72 6.77
CA VAL A 314 -18.40 17.59 7.98
C VAL A 314 -19.14 16.25 8.00
N LYS A 315 -19.75 15.83 6.89
CA LYS A 315 -20.46 14.54 6.79
C LYS A 315 -19.53 13.34 7.03
N VAL A 316 -18.32 13.36 6.46
CA VAL A 316 -17.31 12.31 6.69
C VAL A 316 -16.96 12.24 8.18
N GLU A 317 -16.68 13.37 8.82
CA GLU A 317 -16.34 13.41 10.24
C GLU A 317 -17.48 12.89 11.13
N GLU A 318 -18.71 13.34 10.88
CA GLU A 318 -19.90 12.87 11.60
C GLU A 318 -20.09 11.36 11.45
N GLN A 319 -19.95 10.82 10.24
CA GLN A 319 -20.11 9.40 9.97
C GLN A 319 -19.07 8.56 10.74
N LEU A 320 -17.79 8.95 10.70
CA LEU A 320 -16.72 8.23 11.41
C LEU A 320 -16.90 8.29 12.93
N ARG A 321 -17.26 9.46 13.48
CA ARG A 321 -17.50 9.63 14.92
C ARG A 321 -18.71 8.83 15.38
N ASN A 322 -19.81 8.90 14.66
CA ASN A 322 -21.04 8.18 14.96
C ASN A 322 -20.81 6.67 14.89
N TYR A 323 -20.09 6.17 13.88
CA TYR A 323 -19.79 4.75 13.77
C TYR A 323 -18.92 4.26 14.93
N PHE A 324 -17.92 5.05 15.33
CA PHE A 324 -17.13 4.70 16.51
C PHE A 324 -18.01 4.62 17.78
N GLN A 325 -18.80 5.66 18.07
CA GLN A 325 -19.59 5.77 19.29
C GLN A 325 -20.71 4.73 19.37
N ASN A 326 -21.44 4.53 18.28
CA ASN A 326 -22.68 3.76 18.27
C ASN A 326 -22.49 2.31 17.78
N ASN A 327 -21.29 1.95 17.30
CA ASN A 327 -21.00 0.59 16.85
C ASN A 327 -19.68 0.07 17.44
N LEU A 328 -18.53 0.62 17.05
CA LEU A 328 -17.24 0.04 17.44
C LEU A 328 -17.04 -0.01 18.96
N PHE A 329 -17.36 1.07 19.66
CA PHE A 329 -17.18 1.17 21.10
C PHE A 329 -18.12 0.23 21.89
N LEU A 330 -19.30 -0.06 21.34
CA LEU A 330 -20.32 -0.88 22.02
C LEU A 330 -20.16 -2.38 21.74
N ASN A 331 -19.69 -2.73 20.54
CA ASN A 331 -19.76 -4.12 20.04
C ASN A 331 -18.41 -4.85 20.00
N TYR A 332 -17.28 -4.16 20.21
CA TYR A 332 -15.94 -4.75 20.06
C TYR A 332 -15.02 -4.45 21.26
N PRO A 333 -13.95 -5.23 21.46
CA PRO A 333 -13.02 -5.03 22.58
C PRO A 333 -12.45 -3.60 22.61
N PRO A 334 -12.36 -2.94 23.78
CA PRO A 334 -11.93 -1.54 23.88
C PRO A 334 -10.58 -1.25 23.21
N GLU A 335 -9.61 -2.15 23.33
CA GLU A 335 -8.29 -1.99 22.71
C GLU A 335 -8.34 -1.95 21.17
N GLU A 336 -9.18 -2.79 20.56
CA GLU A 336 -9.33 -2.87 19.10
C GLU A 336 -10.15 -1.69 18.58
N SER A 337 -11.20 -1.29 19.31
CA SER A 337 -12.03 -0.13 18.97
C SER A 337 -11.24 1.18 19.09
N LEU A 338 -10.42 1.34 20.14
CA LEU A 338 -9.56 2.52 20.31
C LEU A 338 -8.46 2.60 19.24
N TYR A 339 -7.99 1.46 18.75
CA TYR A 339 -7.08 1.43 17.60
C TYR A 339 -7.76 2.02 16.35
N VAL A 340 -8.97 1.56 15.98
CA VAL A 340 -9.70 2.13 14.83
C VAL A 340 -10.06 3.60 15.05
N GLN A 341 -10.37 4.00 16.28
CA GLN A 341 -10.61 5.42 16.61
C GLN A 341 -9.40 6.30 16.29
N ARG A 342 -8.18 5.81 16.55
CA ARG A 342 -6.94 6.56 16.24
C ARG A 342 -6.77 6.72 14.74
N GLU A 343 -7.07 5.67 13.96
CA GLU A 343 -7.06 5.74 12.51
C GLU A 343 -8.10 6.75 11.98
N PHE A 344 -9.33 6.73 12.51
CA PHE A 344 -10.36 7.72 12.15
C PHE A 344 -9.93 9.16 12.47
N LYS A 345 -9.31 9.37 13.64
CA LYS A 345 -8.74 10.69 13.99
C LYS A 345 -7.65 11.11 13.00
N SER A 346 -6.82 10.18 12.54
CA SER A 346 -5.79 10.44 11.51
C SER A 346 -6.42 10.87 10.18
N ILE A 347 -7.47 10.17 9.72
CA ILE A 347 -8.24 10.52 8.51
C ILE A 347 -8.82 11.93 8.64
N ILE A 348 -9.52 12.23 9.76
CA ILE A 348 -10.15 13.53 10.00
C ILE A 348 -9.09 14.65 10.07
N HIS A 349 -7.96 14.39 10.72
CA HIS A 349 -6.86 15.36 10.81
C HIS A 349 -6.26 15.66 9.44
N PHE A 350 -5.92 14.64 8.65
CA PHE A 350 -5.37 14.80 7.31
C PHE A 350 -6.35 15.52 6.35
N MET A 351 -7.63 15.16 6.40
CA MET A 351 -8.67 15.79 5.58
C MET A 351 -8.80 17.30 5.84
N ASN A 352 -8.57 17.74 7.08
CA ASN A 352 -8.70 19.13 7.51
C ASN A 352 -7.35 19.88 7.62
N SER A 353 -6.21 19.21 7.39
CA SER A 353 -4.89 19.84 7.55
C SER A 353 -4.59 20.85 6.44
N GLU A 354 -5.16 20.66 5.26
CA GLU A 354 -5.06 21.56 4.11
C GLU A 354 -6.41 21.65 3.41
N ASP A 355 -6.72 22.81 2.85
CA ASP A 355 -7.92 23.01 2.05
C ASP A 355 -7.56 23.08 0.56
N HIS A 356 -7.92 22.02 -0.17
CA HIS A 356 -7.78 21.91 -1.62
C HIS A 356 -9.16 21.80 -2.30
N SER A 357 -10.21 22.30 -1.66
CA SER A 357 -11.60 22.23 -2.18
C SER A 357 -11.76 22.89 -3.56
N ASN A 358 -10.90 23.84 -3.92
CA ASN A 358 -10.79 24.40 -5.27
C ASN A 358 -10.48 23.35 -6.36
N LEU A 359 -9.97 22.17 -5.99
CA LEU A 359 -9.71 21.05 -6.90
C LEU A 359 -10.92 20.11 -7.07
N PHE A 360 -12.01 20.29 -6.32
CA PHE A 360 -13.21 19.46 -6.45
C PHE A 360 -13.81 19.46 -7.87
N PRO A 361 -13.86 20.59 -8.62
CA PRO A 361 -14.30 20.54 -10.01
C PRO A 361 -13.40 19.66 -10.90
N LYS A 362 -12.08 19.65 -10.65
CA LYS A 362 -11.13 18.78 -11.36
C LYS A 362 -11.38 17.31 -11.02
N PHE A 363 -11.65 16.99 -9.75
CA PHE A 363 -12.08 15.66 -9.32
C PHE A 363 -13.28 15.16 -10.12
N ILE A 364 -14.35 15.94 -10.19
CA ILE A 364 -15.58 15.58 -10.91
C ILE A 364 -15.31 15.39 -12.40
N ASN A 365 -14.58 16.31 -13.03
CA ASN A 365 -14.28 16.24 -14.45
C ASN A 365 -13.42 15.01 -14.79
N TYR A 366 -12.47 14.67 -13.91
CA TYR A 366 -11.68 13.45 -14.06
C TYR A 366 -12.57 12.20 -14.01
N GLN A 367 -13.48 12.09 -13.05
CA GLN A 367 -14.39 10.94 -12.99
C GLN A 367 -15.22 10.80 -14.28
N ARG A 368 -15.79 11.91 -14.76
CA ARG A 368 -16.57 11.95 -16.01
C ARG A 368 -15.75 11.56 -17.24
N SER A 369 -14.48 11.99 -17.33
CA SER A 369 -13.62 11.61 -18.46
C SER A 369 -13.40 10.09 -18.53
N LEU A 370 -13.20 9.45 -17.39
CA LEU A 370 -13.02 8.01 -17.31
C LEU A 370 -14.33 7.27 -17.52
N ASP A 371 -15.45 7.80 -17.02
CA ASP A 371 -16.78 7.22 -17.21
C ASP A 371 -17.15 7.05 -18.67
N MET A 372 -16.88 8.07 -19.50
CA MET A 372 -17.09 8.00 -20.95
C MET A 372 -16.27 6.89 -21.60
N ARG A 373 -15.02 6.69 -21.15
CA ARG A 373 -14.09 5.69 -21.70
C ARG A 373 -14.44 4.27 -21.23
N TRP A 374 -14.71 4.12 -19.94
CA TRP A 374 -14.93 2.84 -19.28
C TRP A 374 -16.40 2.41 -19.23
N LYS A 375 -17.31 3.24 -19.77
CA LYS A 375 -18.76 3.00 -19.79
C LYS A 375 -19.30 2.76 -18.38
N THR A 376 -18.84 3.58 -17.43
CA THR A 376 -19.32 3.58 -16.03
C THR A 376 -20.05 4.89 -15.75
N GLN A 377 -20.77 4.99 -14.64
CA GLN A 377 -21.53 6.18 -14.28
C GLN A 377 -21.28 6.59 -12.83
N PHE A 378 -20.48 7.64 -12.65
CA PHE A 378 -20.10 8.19 -11.35
C PHE A 378 -21.31 8.48 -10.46
N LYS A 379 -22.33 9.13 -11.03
CA LYS A 379 -23.53 9.57 -10.30
C LYS A 379 -24.37 8.40 -9.78
N ASP A 380 -24.37 7.28 -10.50
CA ASP A 380 -25.12 6.09 -10.11
C ASP A 380 -24.40 5.36 -8.95
N VAL A 381 -23.07 5.41 -8.94
CA VAL A 381 -22.24 4.70 -7.96
C VAL A 381 -21.98 5.54 -6.70
N PHE A 382 -21.81 6.86 -6.84
CA PHE A 382 -21.53 7.80 -5.75
C PHE A 382 -22.48 9.01 -5.80
N PRO A 383 -23.80 8.82 -5.67
CA PRO A 383 -24.77 9.92 -5.67
C PRO A 383 -24.50 10.95 -4.56
N GLU A 384 -23.91 10.53 -3.44
CA GLU A 384 -23.52 11.39 -2.32
C GLU A 384 -22.44 12.44 -2.66
N LEU A 385 -21.74 12.26 -3.78
CA LEU A 385 -20.71 13.19 -4.29
C LEU A 385 -21.20 14.01 -5.50
N ASP A 386 -22.49 13.97 -5.84
CA ASP A 386 -23.02 14.73 -6.98
C ASP A 386 -22.91 16.25 -6.72
N PRO A 387 -22.22 17.03 -7.58
CA PRO A 387 -22.07 18.47 -7.40
C PRO A 387 -23.39 19.25 -7.41
N SER A 388 -24.46 18.70 -8.00
CA SER A 388 -25.79 19.33 -7.95
C SER A 388 -26.45 19.23 -6.56
N LEU A 389 -25.93 18.37 -5.69
CA LEU A 389 -26.39 18.16 -4.32
C LEU A 389 -25.41 18.72 -3.27
N VAL A 390 -24.29 19.29 -3.71
CA VAL A 390 -23.24 19.84 -2.86
C VAL A 390 -23.26 21.36 -3.01
N GLU A 391 -23.60 22.07 -1.94
CA GLU A 391 -23.37 23.52 -1.87
C GLU A 391 -21.86 23.75 -1.98
N LEU A 392 -21.45 24.37 -3.10
CA LEU A 392 -20.07 24.72 -3.43
C LEU A 392 -19.63 26.02 -2.77
#